data_AF-A0A8H4JD56-F1
#
_entry.id   AF-A0A8H4JD56-F1
#
_cell.length_a   1.000
_cell.length_b   1.000
_cell.length_c   1.000
_cell.angle_alpha   90.00
_cell.angle_beta   90.00
_cell.angle_gamma   90.00
#
_symmetry.space_group_name_H-M   'P 1'
#
loop_
_entity.id
_entity.type
_entity.pdbx_description
1 polymer ?
#
loop_
_entity_poly.entity_id
_entity_poly.type
_entity_poly.pdbx_seq_one_letter_code
_entity_poly.pdbx_strand_id
1 'polypeptide(L)'
;MHISAVSLLALVTGAVAVPVSDNSNSLEKRCEWNDGHGPISCIVFGAEGRERSEFIIKGNNFEQRGFPRCDPWQGHNYQPFSSPLPYVVMVAPGNTCETRLPEAWWDDLHIKYASTFLNAPTDTRCGPVENGWGRRCIIAQRP
;
A
#
# COMPACT_ATOMS: atom_id res chain seq x y z
N MET A 1 -52.79 -33.70 -28.17
CA MET A 1 -52.87 -33.56 -26.69
C MET A 1 -51.45 -33.68 -26.14
N HIS A 2 -51.01 -32.64 -25.46
CA HIS A 2 -49.70 -32.49 -24.81
C HIS A 2 -49.41 -33.57 -23.78
N ILE A 3 -48.13 -33.95 -23.60
CA ILE A 3 -47.35 -33.85 -22.34
C ILE A 3 -45.85 -33.79 -22.72
N SER A 4 -45.26 -32.60 -22.83
CA SER A 4 -44.24 -32.02 -21.94
C SER A 4 -42.97 -32.86 -21.75
N ALA A 5 -41.91 -32.53 -22.50
CA ALA A 5 -40.54 -32.91 -22.18
C ALA A 5 -39.95 -31.90 -21.17
N VAL A 6 -39.58 -32.37 -19.98
CA VAL A 6 -38.87 -31.60 -18.96
C VAL A 6 -37.38 -31.67 -19.31
N SER A 7 -36.80 -30.58 -19.79
CA SER A 7 -35.34 -30.42 -19.89
C SER A 7 -34.80 -29.98 -18.53
N LEU A 8 -34.08 -30.87 -17.84
CA LEU A 8 -33.24 -30.48 -16.71
C LEU A 8 -32.00 -29.75 -17.24
N LEU A 9 -31.91 -28.45 -16.97
CA LEU A 9 -30.64 -27.73 -16.98
C LEU A 9 -29.79 -28.23 -15.81
N ALA A 10 -28.74 -29.00 -16.10
CA ALA A 10 -27.65 -29.19 -15.17
C ALA A 10 -26.65 -28.04 -15.38
N LEU A 11 -26.72 -27.01 -14.52
CA LEU A 11 -25.64 -26.05 -14.34
C LEU A 11 -24.44 -26.81 -13.76
N VAL A 12 -23.49 -27.19 -14.61
CA VAL A 12 -22.14 -27.49 -14.14
C VAL A 12 -21.42 -26.16 -14.01
N THR A 13 -21.58 -25.51 -12.87
CA THR A 13 -20.62 -24.51 -12.39
C THR A 13 -19.35 -25.26 -12.04
N GLY A 14 -18.61 -25.66 -13.07
CA GLY A 14 -17.19 -25.97 -12.92
C GLY A 14 -16.54 -24.67 -12.53
N ALA A 15 -16.36 -24.45 -11.23
CA ALA A 15 -15.46 -23.44 -10.72
C ALA A 15 -14.11 -23.72 -11.38
N VAL A 16 -13.83 -22.97 -12.45
CA VAL A 16 -12.48 -22.82 -12.92
C VAL A 16 -11.81 -22.12 -11.74
N ALA A 17 -11.14 -22.91 -10.90
CA ALA A 17 -10.15 -22.37 -10.01
C ALA A 17 -9.16 -21.68 -10.95
N VAL A 18 -9.39 -20.37 -11.13
CA VAL A 18 -8.42 -19.48 -11.73
C VAL A 18 -7.15 -19.80 -10.95
N PRO A 19 -6.08 -20.26 -11.59
CA PRO A 19 -4.83 -20.42 -10.88
C PRO A 19 -4.60 -19.07 -10.22
N VAL A 20 -4.56 -19.06 -8.88
CA VAL A 20 -4.01 -17.92 -8.16
C VAL A 20 -2.61 -17.84 -8.72
N SER A 21 -2.47 -16.97 -9.72
CA SER A 21 -1.18 -16.58 -10.24
C SER A 21 -0.44 -16.19 -8.99
N ASP A 22 0.60 -16.96 -8.66
CA ASP A 22 1.67 -16.56 -7.79
C ASP A 22 2.27 -15.29 -8.41
N ASN A 23 1.58 -14.16 -8.22
CA ASN A 23 2.09 -12.81 -8.38
C ASN A 23 2.98 -12.47 -7.17
N SER A 24 3.67 -13.48 -6.63
CA SER A 24 4.81 -13.36 -5.73
C SER A 24 6.09 -13.01 -6.49
N ASN A 25 5.97 -12.37 -7.67
CA ASN A 25 6.96 -11.40 -8.16
C ASN A 25 6.92 -10.17 -7.26
N SER A 26 7.30 -10.43 -6.01
CA SER A 26 6.89 -9.76 -4.80
C SER A 26 7.14 -8.26 -4.91
N LEU A 27 6.28 -7.47 -4.27
CA LEU A 27 6.58 -6.07 -3.94
C LEU A 27 7.97 -5.90 -3.30
N GLU A 28 8.58 -6.97 -2.77
CA GLU A 28 9.98 -6.97 -2.32
C GLU A 28 11.01 -6.87 -3.45
N LYS A 29 10.73 -7.41 -4.64
CA LYS A 29 11.62 -7.33 -5.81
C LYS A 29 11.46 -6.05 -6.63
N ARG A 30 10.30 -5.38 -6.55
CA ARG A 30 9.97 -4.16 -7.35
C ARG A 30 10.15 -2.86 -6.56
N CYS A 31 10.98 -2.93 -5.53
CA CYS A 31 11.16 -1.93 -4.52
C CYS A 31 12.18 -0.87 -4.98
N GLU A 32 11.89 -0.23 -6.13
CA GLU A 32 12.66 0.89 -6.65
C GLU A 32 11.73 1.86 -7.38
N TRP A 33 11.97 3.15 -7.14
CA TRP A 33 11.29 4.30 -7.68
C TRP A 33 12.36 5.20 -8.30
N ASN A 34 12.17 5.68 -9.52
CA ASN A 34 12.98 6.77 -10.06
C ASN A 34 12.15 8.06 -10.05
N ASP A 35 12.60 9.09 -9.37
CA ASP A 35 11.88 10.37 -9.26
C ASP A 35 12.30 11.41 -10.30
N GLY A 36 13.18 11.03 -11.23
CA GLY A 36 13.78 11.92 -12.21
C GLY A 36 15.08 12.58 -11.72
N HIS A 37 15.42 12.43 -10.43
CA HIS A 37 16.63 12.94 -9.80
C HIS A 37 17.50 11.83 -9.21
N GLY A 38 16.96 10.64 -9.01
CA GLY A 38 17.71 9.43 -8.67
C GLY A 38 16.80 8.27 -8.27
N PRO A 39 17.38 7.10 -7.96
CA PRO A 39 16.60 5.96 -7.53
C PRO A 39 16.33 6.03 -6.01
N ILE A 40 15.12 5.65 -5.66
CA ILE A 40 14.55 5.62 -4.32
C ILE A 40 14.00 4.23 -4.12
N SER A 41 14.58 3.47 -3.20
CA SER A 41 14.20 2.08 -2.99
C SER A 41 12.75 1.95 -2.50
N CYS A 42 12.33 2.62 -1.42
CA CYS A 42 10.93 2.49 -0.97
C CYS A 42 10.47 3.46 0.09
N ILE A 43 9.15 3.46 0.30
CA ILE A 43 8.57 3.88 1.58
C ILE A 43 7.93 2.67 2.26
N VAL A 44 8.34 2.41 3.50
CA VAL A 44 7.85 1.31 4.35
C VAL A 44 7.21 1.89 5.60
N PHE A 45 5.93 1.61 5.80
CA PHE A 45 5.10 2.09 6.91
C PHE A 45 4.86 0.96 7.89
N GLY A 46 5.20 1.14 9.17
CA GLY A 46 5.16 0.07 10.15
C GLY A 46 6.15 -1.07 9.86
N ALA A 47 6.23 -2.02 10.79
CA ALA A 47 6.84 -3.35 10.70
C ALA A 47 6.82 -3.98 12.10
N GLU A 48 6.89 -5.31 12.17
CA GLU A 48 7.16 -6.04 13.41
C GLU A 48 8.48 -5.56 14.04
N GLY A 49 8.42 -5.21 15.34
CA GLY A 49 9.58 -4.68 16.06
C GLY A 49 9.88 -3.18 15.84
N ARG A 50 9.04 -2.44 15.10
CA ARG A 50 9.13 -0.97 14.99
C ARG A 50 8.08 -0.27 15.84
N GLU A 51 8.31 1.02 16.08
CA GLU A 51 7.24 1.86 16.60
C GLU A 51 6.12 1.91 15.56
N ARG A 52 4.88 1.78 16.03
CA ARG A 52 3.70 1.58 15.20
C ARG A 52 3.51 2.62 14.10
N SER A 53 3.72 3.89 14.44
CA SER A 53 3.57 5.02 13.53
C SER A 53 4.87 5.34 12.78
N GLU A 54 5.94 4.58 12.99
CA GLU A 54 7.18 4.78 12.25
C GLU A 54 6.99 4.41 10.77
N PHE A 55 7.54 5.24 9.90
CA PHE A 55 7.77 4.86 8.52
C PHE A 55 9.19 5.25 8.08
N ILE A 56 9.66 4.60 7.03
CA ILE A 56 11.01 4.77 6.52
C ILE A 56 10.95 5.06 5.03
N ILE A 57 11.59 6.15 4.61
CA ILE A 57 11.88 6.47 3.22
C ILE A 57 13.33 6.02 2.95
N LYS A 58 13.51 5.10 2.01
CA LYS A 58 14.81 4.57 1.59
C LYS A 58 15.12 5.06 0.20
N GLY A 59 16.16 5.88 0.08
CA GLY A 59 16.83 6.24 -1.16
C GLY A 59 18.09 5.41 -1.41
N ASN A 60 18.70 5.53 -2.60
CA ASN A 60 19.96 4.84 -2.87
C ASN A 60 21.10 5.19 -1.90
N ASN A 61 21.13 6.42 -1.42
CA ASN A 61 22.20 6.95 -0.57
C ASN A 61 21.70 7.47 0.78
N PHE A 62 20.43 7.24 1.10
CA PHE A 62 19.87 7.73 2.36
C PHE A 62 18.77 6.80 2.87
N GLU A 63 18.66 6.71 4.18
CA GLU A 63 17.51 6.14 4.86
C GLU A 63 17.04 7.18 5.88
N GLN A 64 15.76 7.52 5.84
CA GLN A 64 15.19 8.47 6.78
C GLN A 64 13.93 7.90 7.41
N ARG A 65 13.90 7.97 8.75
CA ARG A 65 12.75 7.63 9.57
C ARG A 65 11.86 8.85 9.74
N GLY A 66 10.56 8.61 9.77
CA GLY A 66 9.55 9.63 9.99
C GLY A 66 8.42 9.10 10.85
N PHE A 67 7.71 10.03 11.49
CA PHE A 67 6.55 9.75 12.31
C PHE A 67 5.46 10.75 11.98
N PRO A 68 4.25 10.31 11.60
CA PRO A 68 3.12 11.19 11.51
C PRO A 68 2.74 11.72 12.87
N ARG A 69 2.28 12.98 12.89
CA ARG A 69 1.63 13.55 14.05
C ARG A 69 0.32 12.84 14.23
N CYS A 70 0.16 12.21 15.37
CA CYS A 70 -1.10 11.58 15.79
C CYS A 70 -1.94 12.55 16.60
N ASP A 71 -2.18 13.75 16.04
CA ASP A 71 -3.10 14.70 16.63
C ASP A 71 -4.53 14.13 16.55
N PRO A 72 -5.34 14.24 17.61
CA PRO A 72 -6.71 13.72 17.61
C PRO A 72 -7.49 14.23 16.40
N TRP A 73 -8.18 13.31 15.71
CA TRP A 73 -9.05 13.60 14.54
C TRP A 73 -8.32 14.09 13.28
N GLN A 74 -6.99 13.99 13.22
CA GLN A 74 -6.20 14.43 12.06
C GLN A 74 -5.53 13.29 11.28
N GLY A 75 -5.89 12.02 11.55
CA GLY A 75 -5.31 10.86 10.87
C GLY A 75 -5.44 10.87 9.35
N HIS A 76 -6.48 11.52 8.81
CA HIS A 76 -6.71 11.61 7.36
C HIS A 76 -6.12 12.87 6.70
N ASN A 77 -5.51 13.77 7.47
CA ASN A 77 -4.93 15.00 6.93
C ASN A 77 -3.53 14.75 6.37
N TYR A 78 -3.23 15.38 5.23
CA TYR A 78 -1.88 15.33 4.67
C TYR A 78 -0.90 16.13 5.53
N GLN A 79 0.15 15.47 5.96
CA GLN A 79 1.23 16.05 6.73
C GLN A 79 2.52 16.06 5.89
N PRO A 80 3.26 17.19 5.85
CA PRO A 80 4.50 17.28 5.09
C PRO A 80 5.66 16.60 5.83
N PHE A 81 6.48 15.86 5.08
CA PHE A 81 7.72 15.25 5.52
C PHE A 81 8.86 15.69 4.63
N SER A 82 9.76 16.48 5.21
CA SER A 82 11.00 16.86 4.56
C SER A 82 11.93 15.66 4.53
N SER A 83 12.40 15.32 3.33
CA SER A 83 13.44 14.32 3.13
C SER A 83 14.51 14.87 2.17
N PRO A 84 15.66 14.19 2.03
CA PRO A 84 16.65 14.52 1.00
C PRO A 84 16.13 14.46 -0.44
N LEU A 85 14.87 14.07 -0.63
CA LEU A 85 14.19 14.09 -1.90
C LEU A 85 13.89 15.51 -2.38
N PRO A 86 13.89 15.74 -3.70
CA PRO A 86 13.64 17.06 -4.30
C PRO A 86 12.22 17.58 -4.03
N TYR A 87 11.24 16.72 -3.78
CA TYR A 87 9.89 17.12 -3.42
C TYR A 87 9.51 16.67 -2.00
N VAL A 88 8.60 17.41 -1.38
CA VAL A 88 8.05 17.04 -0.07
C VAL A 88 7.16 15.81 -0.22
N VAL A 89 7.38 14.80 0.63
CA VAL A 89 6.46 13.66 0.77
C VAL A 89 5.34 14.12 1.69
N MET A 90 4.09 14.03 1.25
CA MET A 90 2.94 14.23 2.13
C MET A 90 2.32 12.90 2.46
N VAL A 91 2.07 12.63 3.74
CA VAL A 91 1.41 11.40 4.20
C VAL A 91 0.15 11.76 4.96
N ALA A 92 -0.96 11.11 4.62
CA ALA A 92 -2.13 11.01 5.48
C ALA A 92 -2.11 9.60 6.08
N PRO A 93 -1.79 9.44 7.39
CA PRO A 93 -1.53 8.15 8.01
C PRO A 93 -2.77 7.24 8.16
N GLY A 94 -3.96 7.76 7.86
CA GLY A 94 -5.22 7.04 8.01
C GLY A 94 -5.45 6.66 9.46
N ASN A 95 -5.81 5.40 9.69
CA ASN A 95 -6.14 4.90 11.03
C ASN A 95 -4.93 4.55 11.91
N THR A 96 -3.69 4.77 11.45
CA THR A 96 -2.48 4.35 12.19
C THR A 96 -2.39 4.94 13.59
N CYS A 97 -3.01 6.10 13.82
CA CYS A 97 -3.06 6.78 15.11
C CYS A 97 -4.24 6.36 16.00
N GLU A 98 -5.23 5.64 15.46
CA GLU A 98 -6.54 5.43 16.09
C GLU A 98 -6.79 3.97 16.50
N THR A 99 -6.25 3.01 15.75
CA THR A 99 -6.46 1.58 16.09
C THR A 99 -5.63 1.22 17.34
N ARG A 100 -5.75 0.02 17.90
CA ARG A 100 -4.75 -0.50 18.87
C ARG A 100 -4.20 -1.87 18.44
N LEU A 101 -4.79 -2.43 17.40
CA LEU A 101 -4.53 -3.78 16.93
C LEU A 101 -3.74 -3.71 15.62
N PRO A 102 -2.74 -4.59 15.45
CA PRO A 102 -1.86 -4.61 14.27
C PRO A 102 -2.61 -4.88 12.96
N GLU A 103 -3.73 -5.59 13.02
CA GLU A 103 -4.56 -6.01 11.88
C GLU A 103 -5.25 -4.87 11.11
N ALA A 104 -4.98 -3.62 11.50
CA ALA A 104 -5.55 -2.43 10.87
C ALA A 104 -4.56 -1.26 10.91
N TRP A 105 -3.25 -1.50 10.83
CA TRP A 105 -2.28 -0.41 10.78
C TRP A 105 -2.17 0.15 9.36
N TRP A 106 -2.17 1.48 9.26
CA TRP A 106 -2.04 2.20 8.00
C TRP A 106 -3.12 1.85 6.96
N ASP A 107 -4.34 1.52 7.40
CA ASP A 107 -5.48 1.51 6.49
C ASP A 107 -5.90 2.94 6.18
N ASP A 108 -6.45 3.13 4.97
CA ASP A 108 -6.73 4.46 4.41
C ASP A 108 -5.48 5.36 4.32
N LEU A 109 -4.29 4.73 4.23
CA LEU A 109 -3.03 5.44 4.01
C LEU A 109 -3.02 6.08 2.63
N HIS A 110 -2.80 7.39 2.60
CA HIS A 110 -2.60 8.13 1.36
C HIS A 110 -1.24 8.83 1.33
N ILE A 111 -0.61 8.84 0.15
CA ILE A 111 0.71 9.45 -0.05
C ILE A 111 0.64 10.37 -1.26
N LYS A 112 1.21 11.57 -1.13
CA LYS A 112 1.47 12.47 -2.26
C LYS A 112 2.96 12.73 -2.36
N TYR A 113 3.47 12.67 -3.58
CA TYR A 113 4.82 13.10 -3.89
C TYR A 113 4.86 13.68 -5.30
N ALA A 114 5.36 14.90 -5.43
CA ALA A 114 5.34 15.66 -6.68
C ALA A 114 3.92 15.65 -7.29
N SER A 115 3.76 15.08 -8.50
CA SER A 115 2.47 14.96 -9.19
C SER A 115 1.80 13.59 -9.02
N THR A 116 2.37 12.72 -8.19
CA THR A 116 1.90 11.35 -7.97
C THR A 116 1.12 11.26 -6.66
N PHE A 117 0.03 10.51 -6.72
CA PHE A 117 -0.84 10.19 -5.59
C PHE A 117 -0.96 8.67 -5.47
N LEU A 118 -0.83 8.17 -4.24
CA LEU A 118 -1.07 6.77 -3.89
C LEU A 118 -2.24 6.69 -2.91
N ASN A 119 -3.17 5.79 -3.19
CA ASN A 119 -4.22 5.38 -2.26
C ASN A 119 -4.01 3.92 -1.87
N ALA A 120 -3.36 3.67 -0.72
CA ALA A 120 -2.92 2.32 -0.36
C ALA A 120 -4.02 1.24 -0.37
N PRO A 121 -5.27 1.52 0.06
CA PRO A 121 -6.39 0.59 -0.11
C PRO A 121 -6.65 0.08 -1.54
N THR A 122 -6.43 0.92 -2.56
CA THR A 122 -6.82 0.61 -3.95
C THR A 122 -5.66 0.54 -4.94
N ASP A 123 -4.49 1.04 -4.53
CA ASP A 123 -3.33 1.18 -5.40
C ASP A 123 -2.45 -0.06 -5.30
N THR A 124 -2.33 -0.78 -6.42
CA THR A 124 -1.53 -2.02 -6.50
C THR A 124 -0.04 -1.80 -6.24
N ARG A 125 0.41 -0.55 -6.20
CA ARG A 125 1.78 -0.19 -5.83
C ARG A 125 2.02 -0.21 -4.33
N CYS A 126 0.95 -0.30 -3.53
CA CYS A 126 1.01 -0.50 -2.09
C CYS A 126 0.57 -1.93 -1.74
N GLY A 127 1.31 -2.58 -0.84
CA GLY A 127 0.88 -3.88 -0.32
C GLY A 127 1.33 -4.12 1.11
N PRO A 128 0.78 -5.18 1.74
CA PRO A 128 1.10 -5.51 3.12
C PRO A 128 2.54 -5.97 3.28
N VAL A 129 3.09 -5.79 4.48
CA VAL A 129 4.40 -6.27 4.91
C VAL A 129 4.22 -7.10 6.18
N GLU A 130 5.06 -8.13 6.37
CA GLU A 130 5.17 -8.91 7.61
C GLU A 130 3.78 -9.30 8.18
N ASN A 131 3.03 -10.13 7.46
CA ASN A 131 1.69 -10.59 7.86
C ASN A 131 0.64 -9.47 8.13
N GLY A 132 0.83 -8.28 7.55
CA GLY A 132 -0.12 -7.17 7.65
C GLY A 132 0.22 -6.09 8.67
N TRP A 133 1.37 -6.21 9.36
CA TRP A 133 1.87 -5.24 10.34
C TRP A 133 2.28 -3.89 9.75
N GLY A 134 2.35 -3.79 8.42
CA GLY A 134 2.73 -2.57 7.75
C GLY A 134 2.33 -2.54 6.28
N ARG A 135 2.65 -1.43 5.64
CA ARG A 135 2.45 -1.21 4.21
C ARG A 135 3.77 -0.85 3.54
N ARG A 136 4.02 -1.38 2.35
CA ARG A 136 5.12 -0.96 1.49
C ARG A 136 4.53 -0.40 0.22
N CYS A 137 4.91 0.83 -0.11
CA CYS A 137 4.38 1.54 -1.26
C CYS A 137 5.49 1.92 -2.23
N ILE A 138 5.21 1.73 -3.53
CA ILE A 138 6.05 2.15 -4.65
C ILE A 138 5.39 3.37 -5.31
N ILE A 139 6.12 4.46 -5.44
CA ILE A 139 5.64 5.61 -6.22
C ILE A 139 6.21 5.42 -7.63
N ALA A 140 5.40 4.99 -8.59
CA ALA A 140 5.87 4.89 -9.98
C ALA A 140 5.89 6.27 -10.65
N GLN A 141 6.90 6.51 -11.48
CA GLN A 141 7.05 7.72 -12.31
C GLN A 141 5.88 7.85 -13.30
N ARG A 142 5.58 9.08 -13.76
CA ARG A 142 4.75 9.26 -14.97
C ARG A 142 5.48 8.64 -16.17
N PRO A 143 4.75 8.01 -17.11
CA PRO A 143 5.34 7.42 -18.31
C PRO A 143 6.09 8.44 -19.16
#